data_AF-A0A6C0KG08-F1
#
_entry.id   AF-A0A6C0KG08-F1
#
_cell.length_a   1.000
_cell.length_b   1.000
_cell.length_c   1.000
_cell.angle_alpha   90.00
_cell.angle_beta   90.00
_cell.angle_gamma   90.00
#
_symmetry.space_group_name_H-M   'P 1'
#
loop_
_entity.id
_entity.type
_entity.pdbx_description
1 polymer ?
#
loop_
_entity_poly.entity_id
_entity_poly.type
_entity_poly.pdbx_seq_one_letter_code
_entity_poly.pdbx_strand_id
1 'polypeptide(L)'
;MEFNIELRNKIIDDETLRWVEIYKITNKINQKVYIGQAISHRRSNNKYYPKGMMGRFKEHMKESNQKQKYHCNALNNAIQSYGSENFNVELLKLCSIEDANKIETYEIQNHNSLVPNGYNINTSCNSLLPSNELREKISIGNINYHYQKHLAKFENILFDVDESEFDKYITPRNKYNTQIGWNLRINKKVIEFKSTIHSLDETKKRAFEFLKLLKEKSNIGNVAKLTGKSLEPSLPLTSGNACEELV
;
A
#
# COMPACT_ATOMS: atom_id res chain seq x y z
N MET A 1 -22.49 -13.12 -22.85
CA MET A 1 -22.05 -11.81 -23.37
C MET A 1 -21.11 -12.13 -24.53
N GLU A 2 -21.61 -12.06 -25.76
CA GLU A 2 -20.78 -12.25 -26.95
C GLU A 2 -19.92 -11.00 -27.11
N PHE A 3 -18.61 -11.13 -26.88
CA PHE A 3 -17.69 -10.03 -27.15
C PHE A 3 -17.54 -9.90 -28.66
N ASN A 4 -17.93 -8.75 -29.20
CA ASN A 4 -17.82 -8.46 -30.63
C ASN A 4 -16.35 -8.26 -31.03
N ILE A 5 -15.62 -9.36 -31.20
CA ILE A 5 -14.21 -9.38 -31.64
C ILE A 5 -14.04 -8.60 -32.95
N GLU A 6 -15.08 -8.54 -33.79
CA GLU A 6 -15.11 -7.75 -35.02
C GLU A 6 -14.91 -6.25 -34.81
N LEU A 7 -15.21 -5.73 -33.61
CA LEU A 7 -15.01 -4.33 -33.24
C LEU A 7 -13.57 -4.05 -32.80
N ARG A 8 -12.72 -5.07 -32.59
CA ARG A 8 -11.38 -4.91 -31.97
C ARG A 8 -10.50 -3.87 -32.64
N ASN A 9 -10.62 -3.73 -33.96
CA ASN A 9 -9.83 -2.81 -34.77
C ASN A 9 -10.64 -1.62 -35.31
N LYS A 10 -11.88 -1.43 -34.85
CA LYS A 10 -12.78 -0.37 -35.32
C LYS A 10 -12.86 0.75 -34.28
N ILE A 11 -13.08 1.97 -34.75
CA ILE A 11 -13.45 3.07 -33.86
C ILE A 11 -14.91 2.89 -33.49
N ILE A 12 -15.22 2.95 -32.21
CA ILE A 12 -16.59 2.87 -31.68
C ILE A 12 -16.97 4.18 -31.02
N ASP A 13 -18.27 4.46 -30.96
CA ASP A 13 -18.89 5.64 -30.36
C ASP A 13 -19.66 5.33 -29.08
N ASP A 14 -20.04 4.07 -28.88
CA ASP A 14 -20.69 3.58 -27.66
C ASP A 14 -19.66 2.98 -26.66
N GLU A 15 -19.75 3.43 -25.41
CA GLU A 15 -18.90 3.00 -24.29
C GLU A 15 -19.18 1.56 -23.86
N THR A 16 -20.43 1.11 -23.98
CA THR A 16 -20.91 -0.21 -23.55
C THR A 16 -20.39 -1.34 -24.43
N LEU A 17 -19.93 -1.00 -25.64
CA LEU A 17 -19.29 -1.93 -26.57
C LEU A 17 -17.83 -2.23 -26.22
N ARG A 18 -17.29 -1.65 -25.14
CA ARG A 18 -15.93 -1.93 -24.67
C ARG A 18 -15.90 -3.14 -23.74
N TRP A 19 -14.86 -3.93 -23.91
CA TRP A 19 -14.49 -5.02 -23.02
C TRP A 19 -13.06 -4.84 -22.49
N VAL A 20 -12.65 -5.74 -21.60
CA VAL A 20 -11.28 -5.86 -21.09
C VAL A 20 -10.64 -7.14 -21.64
N GLU A 21 -9.40 -7.01 -22.09
CA GLU A 21 -8.51 -8.10 -22.47
C GLU A 21 -7.58 -8.41 -21.28
N ILE A 22 -7.73 -9.59 -20.70
CA ILE A 22 -6.76 -10.15 -19.75
C ILE A 22 -5.71 -10.89 -20.58
N TYR A 23 -4.45 -10.52 -20.40
CA TYR A 23 -3.34 -11.01 -21.22
C TYR A 23 -2.18 -11.49 -20.35
N LYS A 24 -1.36 -12.35 -20.94
CA LYS A 24 -0.13 -12.90 -20.38
C LYS A 24 1.05 -12.45 -21.22
N ILE A 25 2.09 -11.96 -20.58
CA ILE A 25 3.38 -11.70 -21.20
C ILE A 25 4.37 -12.73 -20.68
N THR A 26 4.96 -13.53 -21.57
CA THR A 26 5.96 -14.54 -21.23
C THR A 26 7.33 -14.09 -21.72
N ASN A 27 8.32 -14.06 -20.82
CA ASN A 27 9.72 -13.90 -21.22
C ASN A 27 10.25 -15.25 -21.74
N LYS A 28 10.71 -15.28 -22.98
CA LYS A 28 11.19 -16.49 -23.68
C LYS A 28 12.53 -17.01 -23.16
N ILE A 29 13.27 -16.21 -22.40
CA ILE A 29 14.60 -16.56 -21.89
C ILE A 29 14.50 -17.28 -20.54
N ASN A 30 13.68 -16.76 -19.62
CA ASN A 30 13.57 -17.29 -18.26
C ASN A 30 12.19 -17.88 -17.94
N GLN A 31 11.29 -17.92 -18.92
CA GLN A 31 9.92 -18.45 -18.82
C GLN A 31 9.02 -17.76 -17.79
N LYS A 32 9.48 -16.67 -17.15
CA LYS A 32 8.68 -15.91 -16.20
C LYS A 32 7.55 -15.19 -16.91
N VAL A 33 6.43 -15.06 -16.21
CA VAL A 33 5.20 -14.49 -16.75
C VAL A 33 4.77 -13.21 -16.03
N TYR A 34 4.07 -12.36 -16.76
CA TYR A 34 3.31 -11.23 -16.25
C TYR A 34 1.86 -11.37 -16.70
N ILE A 35 0.91 -11.17 -15.81
CA ILE A 35 -0.51 -11.08 -16.12
C ILE A 35 -0.93 -9.62 -15.98
N GLY A 36 -1.66 -9.12 -16.98
CA GLY A 36 -2.19 -7.77 -16.94
C GLY A 36 -3.54 -7.67 -17.62
N GLN A 37 -4.18 -6.52 -17.42
CA GLN A 37 -5.44 -6.17 -18.06
C GLN A 37 -5.30 -4.94 -18.96
N ALA A 38 -6.08 -4.92 -20.04
CA ALA A 38 -6.16 -3.77 -20.94
C ALA A 38 -7.59 -3.56 -21.44
N ILE A 39 -8.09 -2.33 -21.32
CA ILE A 39 -9.35 -1.96 -21.96
C ILE A 39 -9.15 -2.03 -23.48
N SER A 40 -10.10 -2.67 -24.17
CA SER A 40 -10.14 -2.81 -25.63
C SER A 40 -9.98 -1.48 -26.37
N HIS A 41 -10.69 -0.43 -25.93
CA HIS A 41 -10.67 0.87 -26.57
C HIS A 41 -10.42 2.03 -25.59
N ARG A 42 -9.55 2.96 -25.96
CA ARG A 42 -9.24 4.17 -25.19
C ARG A 42 -10.12 5.34 -25.65
N ARG A 43 -10.71 6.06 -24.70
CA ARG A 43 -11.50 7.27 -24.98
C ARG A 43 -10.61 8.42 -25.48
N SER A 44 -11.00 9.07 -26.55
CA SER A 44 -10.42 10.32 -27.07
C SER A 44 -11.46 11.07 -27.89
N ASN A 45 -11.63 12.38 -27.67
CA ASN A 45 -12.56 13.26 -28.41
C ASN A 45 -13.96 12.64 -28.62
N ASN A 46 -14.58 12.14 -27.55
CA ASN A 46 -15.89 11.47 -27.54
C ASN A 46 -16.03 10.22 -28.42
N LYS A 47 -14.91 9.64 -28.86
CA LYS A 47 -14.85 8.35 -29.54
C LYS A 47 -13.91 7.40 -28.79
N TYR A 48 -13.97 6.12 -29.14
CA TYR A 48 -13.16 5.08 -28.52
C TYR A 48 -12.31 4.39 -29.59
N TYR A 49 -10.99 4.48 -29.40
CA TYR A 49 -9.99 4.00 -30.37
C TYR A 49 -9.39 2.67 -29.90
N PRO A 50 -9.16 1.71 -30.80
CA PRO A 50 -8.51 0.44 -30.50
C PRO A 50 -7.21 0.61 -29.73
N LYS A 51 -7.06 -0.17 -28.66
CA LYS A 51 -5.83 -0.27 -27.85
C LYS A 51 -5.52 -1.72 -27.54
N GLY A 52 -6.37 -2.36 -26.74
CA GLY A 52 -6.22 -3.75 -26.29
C GLY A 52 -4.87 -4.05 -25.62
N MET A 53 -4.58 -5.35 -25.47
CA MET A 53 -3.37 -5.86 -24.84
C MET A 53 -2.09 -5.40 -25.55
N MET A 54 -2.11 -5.35 -26.89
CA MET A 54 -0.92 -4.98 -27.66
C MET A 54 -0.61 -3.49 -27.54
N GLY A 55 -1.64 -2.63 -27.51
CA GLY A 55 -1.48 -1.22 -27.20
C GLY A 55 -0.93 -1.00 -25.79
N ARG A 56 -1.36 -1.79 -24.80
CA ARG A 56 -0.80 -1.74 -23.44
C ARG A 56 0.64 -2.22 -23.38
N PHE A 57 1.00 -3.28 -24.10
CA PHE A 57 2.39 -3.75 -24.16
C PHE A 57 3.33 -2.70 -24.79
N LYS A 58 2.88 -2.00 -25.83
CA LYS A 58 3.63 -0.84 -26.39
C LYS A 58 3.83 0.28 -25.38
N GLU A 59 2.86 0.51 -24.48
CA GLU A 59 3.05 1.46 -23.37
C GLU A 59 4.12 0.96 -22.39
N HIS A 60 4.12 -0.33 -22.01
CA HIS A 60 5.18 -0.90 -21.17
C HIS A 60 6.57 -0.72 -21.78
N MET A 61 6.74 -0.92 -23.09
CA MET A 61 8.01 -0.67 -23.79
C MET A 61 8.44 0.80 -23.76
N LYS A 62 7.48 1.73 -23.80
CA LYS A 62 7.78 3.18 -23.69
C LYS A 62 8.12 3.55 -22.25
N GLU A 63 7.36 3.04 -21.29
CA GLU A 63 7.53 3.27 -19.85
C GLU A 63 8.86 2.71 -19.36
N SER A 64 9.32 1.57 -19.88
CA SER A 64 10.60 0.97 -19.50
C SER A 64 11.80 1.87 -19.87
N ASN A 65 11.70 2.65 -20.95
CA ASN A 65 12.76 3.56 -21.36
C ASN A 65 12.74 4.92 -20.65
N GLN A 66 11.79 5.15 -19.75
CA GLN A 66 11.61 6.42 -19.05
C GLN A 66 12.02 6.32 -17.58
N LYS A 67 12.68 7.35 -17.05
CA LYS A 67 13.15 7.41 -15.65
C LYS A 67 12.04 7.60 -14.60
N GLN A 68 10.77 7.58 -14.98
CA GLN A 68 9.67 7.82 -14.03
C GLN A 68 9.30 6.56 -13.26
N LYS A 69 8.77 6.73 -12.04
CA LYS A 69 8.28 5.64 -11.20
C LYS A 69 6.94 5.12 -11.75
N TYR A 70 6.98 4.06 -12.56
CA TYR A 70 5.78 3.40 -13.06
C TYR A 70 5.34 2.23 -12.17
N HIS A 71 4.08 1.83 -12.31
CA HIS A 71 3.44 0.80 -11.49
C HIS A 71 3.98 -0.62 -11.73
N CYS A 72 4.76 -0.85 -12.81
CA CYS A 72 5.18 -2.18 -13.26
C CYS A 72 6.71 -2.35 -13.35
N ASN A 73 7.44 -1.88 -12.34
CA ASN A 73 8.91 -1.87 -12.34
C ASN A 73 9.55 -3.24 -12.63
N ALA A 74 9.01 -4.34 -12.11
CA ALA A 74 9.58 -5.67 -12.33
C ALA A 74 9.55 -6.08 -13.81
N LEU A 75 8.40 -5.93 -14.48
CA LEU A 75 8.26 -6.18 -15.91
C LEU A 75 9.10 -5.18 -16.73
N ASN A 76 9.04 -3.89 -16.40
CA ASN A 76 9.75 -2.84 -17.15
C ASN A 76 11.27 -3.02 -17.08
N ASN A 77 11.80 -3.43 -15.93
CA ASN A 77 13.21 -3.77 -15.76
C ASN A 77 13.57 -5.01 -16.59
N ALA A 78 12.71 -6.03 -16.59
CA ALA A 78 12.93 -7.21 -17.41
C ALA A 78 12.93 -6.88 -18.92
N ILE A 79 12.03 -6.03 -19.38
CA ILE A 79 12.01 -5.56 -20.79
C ILE A 79 13.32 -4.83 -21.14
N GLN A 80 13.84 -4.00 -20.24
CA GLN A 80 15.14 -3.35 -20.44
C GLN A 80 16.31 -4.34 -20.45
N SER A 81 16.31 -5.32 -19.56
CA SER A 81 17.40 -6.29 -19.42
C SER A 81 17.44 -7.31 -20.56
N TYR A 82 16.28 -7.79 -21.00
CA TYR A 82 16.18 -8.91 -21.93
C TYR A 82 15.79 -8.49 -23.35
N GLY A 83 15.39 -7.23 -23.58
CA GLY A 83 14.89 -6.78 -24.88
C GLY A 83 13.42 -7.16 -25.10
N SER A 84 12.65 -6.25 -25.68
CA SER A 84 11.19 -6.42 -25.89
C SER A 84 10.82 -7.58 -26.83
N GLU A 85 11.70 -7.93 -27.75
CA GLU A 85 11.57 -9.03 -28.73
C GLU A 85 11.54 -10.42 -28.07
N ASN A 86 12.12 -10.51 -26.87
CA ASN A 86 12.17 -11.72 -26.07
C ASN A 86 10.93 -11.93 -25.20
N PHE A 87 9.87 -11.14 -25.43
CA PHE A 87 8.58 -11.30 -24.77
C PHE A 87 7.50 -11.73 -25.78
N ASN A 88 6.66 -12.68 -25.38
CA ASN A 88 5.46 -13.08 -26.11
C ASN A 88 4.22 -12.56 -25.38
N VAL A 89 3.25 -11.99 -26.10
CA VAL A 89 2.00 -11.48 -25.52
C VAL A 89 0.83 -12.32 -26.02
N GLU A 90 0.11 -12.93 -25.09
CA GLU A 90 -0.99 -13.85 -25.36
C GLU A 90 -2.27 -13.36 -24.70
N LEU A 91 -3.40 -13.47 -25.41
CA LEU A 91 -4.72 -13.20 -24.83
C LEU A 91 -5.14 -14.41 -23.98
N LEU A 92 -5.50 -14.19 -22.72
CA LEU A 92 -6.04 -15.23 -21.85
C LEU A 92 -7.56 -15.22 -21.84
N LYS A 93 -8.16 -14.05 -21.61
CA LYS A 93 -9.61 -13.95 -21.42
C LYS A 93 -10.14 -12.59 -21.84
N LEU A 94 -11.38 -12.60 -22.34
CA LEU A 94 -12.20 -11.41 -22.54
C LEU A 94 -13.23 -11.34 -21.43
N CYS A 95 -13.40 -10.16 -20.84
CA CYS A 95 -14.37 -9.95 -19.78
C CYS A 95 -14.97 -8.54 -19.82
N SER A 96 -16.04 -8.36 -19.05
CA SER A 96 -16.57 -7.03 -18.74
C SER A 96 -15.58 -6.24 -17.89
N ILE A 97 -15.82 -4.93 -17.76
CA ILE A 97 -14.98 -4.04 -16.95
C ILE A 97 -15.12 -4.40 -15.46
N GLU A 98 -16.31 -4.81 -15.05
CA GLU A 98 -16.67 -5.15 -13.67
C GLU A 98 -15.93 -6.40 -13.19
N ASP A 99 -15.80 -7.42 -14.05
CA ASP A 99 -15.17 -8.69 -13.72
C ASP A 99 -13.64 -8.69 -13.86
N ALA A 100 -13.08 -7.67 -14.53
CA ALA A 100 -11.68 -7.61 -14.92
C ALA A 100 -10.71 -7.86 -13.77
N ASN A 101 -10.86 -7.12 -12.66
CA ASN A 101 -9.94 -7.23 -11.52
C ASN A 101 -9.99 -8.63 -10.87
N LYS A 102 -11.19 -9.23 -10.78
CA LYS A 102 -11.38 -10.57 -10.21
C LYS A 102 -10.71 -11.62 -11.07
N ILE A 103 -10.86 -11.51 -12.39
CA ILE A 103 -10.26 -12.45 -13.35
C ILE A 103 -8.74 -12.26 -13.38
N GLU A 104 -8.23 -11.02 -13.42
CA GLU A 104 -6.79 -10.73 -13.36
C GLU A 104 -6.16 -11.35 -12.11
N THR A 105 -6.80 -11.18 -10.94
CA THR A 105 -6.34 -11.75 -9.67
C THR A 105 -6.24 -13.28 -9.74
N TYR A 106 -7.30 -13.92 -10.25
CA TYR A 106 -7.34 -15.36 -10.41
C TYR A 106 -6.24 -15.85 -11.35
N GLU A 107 -6.04 -15.19 -12.49
CA GLU A 107 -5.02 -15.58 -13.46
C GLU A 107 -3.59 -15.34 -12.94
N ILE A 108 -3.36 -14.29 -12.14
CA ILE A 108 -2.07 -14.04 -11.48
C ILE A 108 -1.67 -15.21 -10.58
N GLN A 109 -2.63 -15.71 -9.78
CA GLN A 109 -2.44 -16.83 -8.88
C GLN A 109 -2.27 -18.15 -9.65
N ASN A 110 -3.16 -18.41 -10.60
CA ASN A 110 -3.16 -19.61 -11.43
C ASN A 110 -1.84 -19.80 -12.20
N HIS A 111 -1.25 -18.70 -12.68
CA HIS A 111 0.01 -18.71 -13.42
C HIS A 111 1.26 -18.48 -12.55
N ASN A 112 1.12 -18.40 -11.22
CA ASN A 112 2.23 -18.11 -10.28
C ASN A 112 3.11 -16.93 -10.75
N SER A 113 2.47 -15.86 -11.21
CA SER A 113 3.14 -14.73 -11.87
C SER A 113 3.72 -13.70 -10.92
N LEU A 114 3.59 -13.90 -9.60
CA LEU A 114 4.13 -12.99 -8.58
C LEU A 114 5.65 -13.09 -8.48
N VAL A 115 6.32 -11.96 -8.24
CA VAL A 115 7.75 -11.93 -7.87
C VAL A 115 7.95 -12.79 -6.61
N PRO A 116 8.93 -13.72 -6.57
CA PRO A 116 10.06 -13.87 -7.50
C PRO A 116 9.84 -14.76 -8.72
N ASN A 117 8.72 -15.49 -8.79
CA ASN A 117 8.44 -16.49 -9.83
C ASN A 117 8.00 -15.88 -11.16
N GLY A 118 7.36 -14.71 -11.13
CA GLY A 118 7.00 -13.91 -12.31
C GLY A 118 7.35 -12.43 -12.17
N TYR A 119 6.60 -11.58 -12.85
CA TYR A 119 6.81 -10.13 -12.87
C TYR A 119 5.70 -9.30 -12.22
N ASN A 120 4.59 -9.92 -11.78
CA ASN A 120 3.57 -9.22 -11.01
C ASN A 120 4.09 -8.92 -9.60
N ILE A 121 4.00 -7.66 -9.17
CA ILE A 121 4.42 -7.26 -7.81
C ILE A 121 3.29 -7.50 -6.81
N ASN A 122 2.05 -7.37 -7.27
CA ASN A 122 0.84 -7.56 -6.50
C ASN A 122 -0.19 -8.33 -7.34
N THR A 123 -1.25 -8.78 -6.67
CA THR A 123 -2.33 -9.57 -7.28
C THR A 123 -3.41 -8.74 -7.96
N SER A 124 -3.32 -7.40 -7.98
CA SER A 124 -4.34 -6.56 -8.61
C SER A 124 -3.79 -5.21 -9.12
N CYS A 125 -4.18 -4.83 -10.34
CA CYS A 125 -3.82 -3.55 -10.97
C CYS A 125 -4.57 -2.35 -10.36
N ASN A 126 -5.70 -2.58 -9.69
CA ASN A 126 -6.39 -1.58 -8.89
C ASN A 126 -6.52 -2.13 -7.49
N SER A 127 -5.99 -1.37 -6.53
CA SER A 127 -6.29 -1.46 -5.11
C SER A 127 -7.60 -2.19 -4.86
N LEU A 128 -7.51 -3.50 -4.60
CA LEU A 128 -8.38 -4.07 -3.59
C LEU A 128 -8.23 -3.10 -2.43
N LEU A 129 -9.32 -2.39 -2.10
CA LEU A 129 -9.47 -1.82 -0.77
C LEU A 129 -8.87 -2.90 0.14
N PRO A 130 -7.73 -2.63 0.81
CA PRO A 130 -7.14 -3.68 1.60
C PRO A 130 -8.27 -4.16 2.51
N SER A 131 -8.39 -5.47 2.73
CA SER A 131 -9.40 -5.96 3.68
C SER A 131 -9.32 -5.08 4.93
N ASN A 132 -10.43 -4.84 5.63
CA ASN A 132 -10.38 -3.98 6.83
C ASN A 132 -9.22 -4.37 7.74
N GLU A 133 -8.95 -5.68 7.85
CA GLU A 133 -7.79 -6.27 8.50
C GLU A 133 -6.42 -5.83 7.93
N LEU A 134 -6.20 -5.85 6.61
CA LEU A 134 -4.94 -5.39 6.03
C LEU A 134 -4.77 -3.87 6.15
N ARG A 135 -5.86 -3.08 6.04
CA ARG A 135 -5.83 -1.63 6.29
C ARG A 135 -5.44 -1.34 7.72
N GLU A 136 -5.97 -2.13 8.64
CA GLU A 136 -5.68 -2.06 10.06
C GLU A 136 -4.21 -2.42 10.33
N LYS A 137 -3.69 -3.53 9.80
CA LYS A 137 -2.26 -3.90 9.90
C LYS A 137 -1.33 -2.80 9.40
N ILE A 138 -1.60 -2.24 8.22
CA ILE A 138 -0.81 -1.13 7.65
C ILE A 138 -0.91 0.13 8.52
N SER A 139 -2.12 0.44 9.00
CA SER A 139 -2.37 1.56 9.90
C SER A 139 -1.59 1.41 11.21
N ILE A 140 -1.64 0.23 11.84
CA ILE A 140 -0.88 -0.09 13.05
C ILE A 140 0.63 0.10 12.82
N GLY A 141 1.16 -0.40 11.70
CA GLY A 141 2.57 -0.20 11.34
C GLY A 141 2.97 1.28 11.25
N ASN A 142 2.16 2.08 10.54
CA ASN A 142 2.38 3.53 10.44
C ASN A 142 2.26 4.25 11.79
N ILE A 143 1.28 3.84 12.61
CA ILE A 143 1.08 4.37 13.96
C ILE A 143 2.33 4.11 14.80
N ASN A 144 2.83 2.87 14.82
CA ASN A 144 4.01 2.48 15.60
C ASN A 144 5.27 3.23 15.15
N TYR A 145 5.47 3.38 13.84
CA TYR A 145 6.58 4.18 13.30
C TYR A 145 6.51 5.64 13.76
N HIS A 146 5.34 6.27 13.67
CA HIS A 146 5.15 7.64 14.16
C HIS A 146 5.26 7.74 15.68
N TYR A 147 4.81 6.73 16.42
CA TYR A 147 4.89 6.66 17.88
C TYR A 147 6.34 6.65 18.36
N GLN A 148 7.19 5.82 17.76
CA GLN A 148 8.64 5.80 18.00
C GLN A 148 9.27 7.17 17.74
N LYS A 149 8.93 7.81 16.62
CA LYS A 149 9.40 9.17 16.29
C LYS A 149 8.93 10.22 17.28
N HIS A 150 7.70 10.09 17.80
CA HIS A 150 7.19 10.98 18.84
C HIS A 150 7.96 10.77 20.14
N LEU A 151 8.18 9.52 20.59
CA LEU A 151 8.97 9.24 21.80
C LEU A 151 10.36 9.86 21.75
N ALA A 152 11.08 9.73 20.63
CA ALA A 152 12.39 10.34 20.45
C ALA A 152 12.36 11.88 20.60
N LYS A 153 11.24 12.54 20.23
CA LYS A 153 11.09 13.99 20.45
C LYS A 153 10.96 14.36 21.93
N PHE A 154 10.51 13.45 22.79
CA PHE A 154 10.27 13.71 24.22
C PHE A 154 11.26 13.01 25.15
N GLU A 155 12.30 12.36 24.63
CA GLU A 155 13.29 11.59 25.41
C GLU A 155 13.89 12.35 26.60
N ASN A 156 14.15 13.64 26.43
CA ASN A 156 14.73 14.51 27.47
C ASN A 156 13.71 15.37 28.22
N ILE A 157 12.42 15.03 28.17
CA ILE A 157 11.36 15.77 28.85
C ILE A 157 10.87 14.96 30.03
N LEU A 158 11.00 15.55 31.23
CA LEU A 158 10.33 15.07 32.43
C LEU A 158 8.87 15.52 32.36
N PHE A 159 7.97 14.56 32.33
CA PHE A 159 6.54 14.77 32.33
C PHE A 159 5.96 14.03 33.53
N ASP A 160 5.68 14.75 34.61
CA ASP A 160 5.05 14.19 35.82
C ASP A 160 3.84 15.03 36.18
N VAL A 161 2.71 14.66 35.61
CA VAL A 161 1.43 15.37 35.72
C VAL A 161 0.35 14.36 36.06
N ASP A 162 -0.65 14.78 36.84
CA ASP A 162 -1.80 13.92 37.16
C ASP A 162 -2.62 13.61 35.90
N GLU A 163 -3.19 12.41 35.83
CA GLU A 163 -3.99 11.99 34.66
C GLU A 163 -5.23 12.85 34.46
N SER A 164 -5.79 13.41 35.54
CA SER A 164 -6.92 14.36 35.49
C SER A 164 -6.59 15.65 34.72
N GLU A 165 -5.31 15.97 34.54
CA GLU A 165 -4.87 17.18 33.82
C GLU A 165 -4.47 16.91 32.36
N PHE A 166 -4.53 15.67 31.88
CA PHE A 166 -4.08 15.31 30.52
C PHE A 166 -4.83 16.04 29.40
N ASP A 167 -6.11 16.32 29.59
CA ASP A 167 -6.91 17.08 28.62
C ASP A 167 -6.34 18.49 28.35
N LYS A 168 -5.59 19.09 29.30
CA LYS A 168 -4.94 20.39 29.09
C LYS A 168 -3.87 20.35 27.99
N TYR A 169 -3.32 19.17 27.71
CA TYR A 169 -2.25 18.97 26.74
C TYR A 169 -2.75 18.54 25.37
N ILE A 170 -4.05 18.21 25.24
CA ILE A 170 -4.65 17.65 24.03
C ILE A 170 -5.68 18.63 23.48
N THR A 171 -5.46 19.13 22.27
CA THR A 171 -6.33 20.11 21.61
C THR A 171 -6.86 19.58 20.27
N PRO A 172 -8.10 19.92 19.87
CA PRO A 172 -8.66 19.46 18.61
C PRO A 172 -7.87 20.00 17.41
N ARG A 173 -7.69 19.15 16.39
CA ARG A 173 -7.02 19.50 15.14
C ARG A 173 -8.03 19.57 14.01
N ASN A 174 -8.25 20.77 13.48
CA ASN A 174 -9.24 21.02 12.44
C ASN A 174 -8.60 21.26 11.07
N LYS A 175 -9.27 20.84 10.00
CA LYS A 175 -8.96 21.20 8.61
C LYS A 175 -10.26 21.51 7.89
N TYR A 176 -10.35 22.68 7.25
CA TYR A 176 -11.57 23.15 6.58
C TYR A 176 -12.83 23.04 7.47
N ASN A 177 -12.74 23.49 8.73
CA ASN A 177 -13.80 23.43 9.74
C ASN A 177 -14.28 22.03 10.16
N THR A 178 -13.59 20.96 9.74
CA THR A 178 -13.84 19.59 10.23
C THR A 178 -12.72 19.14 11.15
N GLN A 179 -13.05 18.54 12.30
CA GLN A 179 -12.06 17.94 13.17
C GLN A 179 -11.51 16.65 12.55
N ILE A 180 -10.19 16.56 12.40
CA ILE A 180 -9.51 15.44 11.75
C ILE A 180 -8.50 14.74 12.67
N GLY A 181 -8.47 15.11 13.96
CA GLY A 181 -7.64 14.46 14.98
C GLY A 181 -7.35 15.38 16.15
N TRP A 182 -6.21 15.14 16.79
CA TRP A 182 -5.77 15.82 18.00
C TRP A 182 -4.31 16.27 17.88
N ASN A 183 -4.02 17.43 18.45
CA ASN A 183 -2.67 17.90 18.70
C ASN A 183 -2.35 17.69 20.18
N LEU A 184 -1.19 17.10 20.47
CA LEU A 184 -0.64 17.03 21.81
C LEU A 184 0.50 18.03 21.91
N ARG A 185 0.43 18.93 22.90
CA ARG A 185 1.41 20.00 23.12
C ARG A 185 1.96 19.92 24.52
N ILE A 186 3.27 19.66 24.64
CA ILE A 186 4.02 19.76 25.91
C ILE A 186 5.17 20.75 25.68
N ASN A 187 5.29 21.74 26.55
CA ASN A 187 6.23 22.85 26.41
C ASN A 187 6.06 23.55 25.04
N LYS A 188 7.12 23.59 24.22
CA LYS A 188 7.12 24.15 22.85
C LYS A 188 7.01 23.08 21.75
N LYS A 189 6.84 21.80 22.12
CA LYS A 189 6.78 20.68 21.17
C LYS A 189 5.33 20.30 20.91
N VAL A 190 4.99 20.09 19.64
CA VAL A 190 3.66 19.66 19.20
C VAL A 190 3.80 18.39 18.38
N ILE A 191 2.95 17.40 18.68
CA ILE A 191 2.78 16.18 17.89
C ILE A 191 1.31 15.97 17.53
N GLU A 192 1.08 15.23 16.45
CA GLU A 192 -0.26 15.00 15.92
C GLU A 192 -0.68 13.54 16.14
N PHE A 193 -1.94 13.34 16.53
CA PHE A 193 -2.63 12.07 16.56
C PHE A 193 -3.83 12.15 15.62
N LYS A 194 -3.74 11.48 14.46
CA LYS A 194 -4.80 11.43 13.45
C LYS A 194 -4.87 10.03 12.84
N SER A 195 -6.02 9.70 12.28
CA SER A 195 -6.23 8.44 11.56
C SER A 195 -7.28 8.64 10.49
N THR A 196 -7.12 7.93 9.38
CA THR A 196 -8.15 7.81 8.35
C THR A 196 -9.11 6.65 8.61
N ILE A 197 -8.80 5.80 9.61
CA ILE A 197 -9.55 4.58 9.94
C ILE A 197 -10.19 4.66 11.33
N HIS A 198 -9.47 5.25 12.28
CA HIS A 198 -9.87 5.28 13.69
C HIS A 198 -10.68 6.54 13.99
N SER A 199 -11.65 6.43 14.88
CA SER A 199 -12.50 7.53 15.31
C SER A 199 -11.74 8.62 16.05
N LEU A 200 -12.39 9.78 16.26
CA LEU A 200 -11.85 10.85 17.09
C LEU A 200 -11.62 10.38 18.53
N ASP A 201 -12.46 9.50 19.07
CA ASP A 201 -12.29 8.99 20.43
C ASP A 201 -11.10 8.03 20.53
N GLU A 202 -10.92 7.13 19.55
CA GLU A 202 -9.78 6.22 19.51
C GLU A 202 -8.46 6.96 19.30
N THR A 203 -8.45 8.00 18.47
CA THR A 203 -7.27 8.86 18.31
C THR A 203 -6.99 9.67 19.59
N LYS A 204 -8.02 10.11 20.33
CA LYS A 204 -7.88 10.78 21.62
C LYS A 204 -7.30 9.84 22.68
N LYS A 205 -7.83 8.62 22.79
CA LYS A 205 -7.31 7.57 23.70
C LYS A 205 -5.83 7.32 23.46
N ARG A 206 -5.38 7.23 22.21
CA ARG A 206 -3.94 7.07 21.88
C ARG A 206 -3.08 8.25 22.32
N ALA A 207 -3.59 9.47 22.27
CA ALA A 207 -2.90 10.63 22.81
C ALA A 207 -2.79 10.56 24.35
N PHE A 208 -3.84 10.10 25.03
CA PHE A 208 -3.83 9.84 26.48
C PHE A 208 -2.82 8.77 26.87
N GLU A 209 -2.82 7.62 26.20
CA GLU A 209 -1.86 6.54 26.46
C GLU A 209 -0.41 6.98 26.20
N PHE A 210 -0.18 7.87 25.25
CA PHE A 210 1.14 8.48 25.05
C PHE A 210 1.58 9.35 26.25
N LEU A 211 0.67 10.13 26.85
CA LEU A 211 0.97 10.91 28.06
C LEU A 211 1.26 10.01 29.27
N LYS A 212 0.50 8.92 29.45
CA LYS A 212 0.78 7.90 30.49
C LYS A 212 2.19 7.33 30.33
N LEU A 213 2.55 6.92 29.12
CA LEU A 213 3.87 6.38 28.84
C LEU A 213 4.99 7.40 29.12
N LEU A 214 4.80 8.68 28.79
CA LEU A 214 5.77 9.73 29.13
C LEU A 214 5.91 9.90 30.66
N LYS A 215 4.81 9.79 31.41
CA LYS A 215 4.81 9.82 32.87
C LYS A 215 5.57 8.64 33.47
N GLU A 216 5.28 7.43 33.01
CA GLU A 216 5.98 6.21 33.43
C GLU A 216 7.48 6.28 33.15
N LYS A 217 7.89 6.70 31.94
CA LYS A 217 9.30 6.86 31.58
C LYS A 217 10.01 7.91 32.45
N SER A 218 9.32 9.00 32.79
CA SER A 218 9.87 10.03 33.69
C SER A 218 10.08 9.48 35.10
N ASN A 219 9.13 8.68 35.60
CA ASN A 219 9.22 8.03 36.90
C ASN A 219 10.35 7.00 36.96
N ILE A 220 10.51 6.17 35.93
CA ILE A 220 11.61 5.18 35.84
C ILE A 220 12.98 5.89 35.78
N GLY A 221 13.10 6.95 35.00
CA GLY A 221 14.32 7.76 34.94
C GLY A 221 14.69 8.39 36.29
N ASN A 222 13.69 8.80 37.07
CA ASN A 222 13.88 9.32 38.42
C ASN A 222 14.33 8.20 39.39
N VAL A 223 13.73 7.01 39.32
CA VAL A 223 14.12 5.85 40.15
C VAL A 223 15.54 5.35 39.82
N ALA A 224 15.91 5.30 38.53
CA ALA A 224 17.25 4.90 38.10
C ALA A 224 18.34 5.90 38.53
N LYS A 225 18.04 7.21 38.51
CA LYS A 225 18.93 8.26 39.04
C LYS A 225 19.10 8.19 40.56
N LEU A 226 18.05 7.83 41.30
CA LEU A 226 18.08 7.70 42.76
C LEU A 226 18.81 6.42 43.23
N THR A 227 18.82 5.37 42.43
CA THR A 227 19.39 4.05 42.80
C THR A 227 20.78 3.77 42.23
N GLY A 228 21.32 4.66 41.39
CA GLY A 228 22.68 4.55 40.83
C GLY A 228 22.91 3.34 39.92
N LYS A 229 21.86 2.57 39.59
CA LYS A 229 21.95 1.35 38.79
C LYS A 229 21.40 1.61 37.39
N SER A 230 22.28 1.63 36.39
CA SER A 230 21.88 1.53 34.99
C SER A 230 21.27 0.14 34.77
N LEU A 231 19.98 0.09 34.44
CA LEU A 231 19.31 -1.14 34.06
C LEU A 231 19.12 -1.11 32.54
N GLU A 232 19.79 -2.03 31.85
CA GLU A 232 19.59 -2.24 30.42
C GLU A 232 18.11 -2.59 30.14
N PRO A 233 17.52 -2.06 29.06
CA PRO A 233 16.16 -2.41 28.69
C PRO A 233 16.09 -3.87 28.23
N SER A 234 15.32 -4.68 28.94
CA SER A 234 14.93 -6.01 28.48
C SER A 234 14.09 -5.88 27.21
N LEU A 235 14.66 -6.37 26.11
CA LEU A 235 13.94 -6.55 24.85
C LEU A 235 12.73 -7.46 25.06
N PRO A 236 11.55 -7.16 24.49
CA PRO A 236 10.44 -8.09 24.51
C PRO A 236 10.78 -9.35 23.71
N LEU A 237 10.45 -10.50 24.28
CA LEU A 237 10.56 -11.83 23.68
C LEU A 237 10.01 -11.83 22.25
N THR A 238 10.89 -12.00 21.28
CA THR A 238 10.51 -12.43 19.94
C THR A 238 9.96 -13.84 20.07
N SER A 239 8.65 -14.01 19.89
CA SER A 239 8.07 -15.30 19.55
C SER A 239 8.70 -15.74 18.23
N GLY A 240 9.66 -16.66 18.31
CA GLY A 240 10.24 -17.29 17.15
C GLY A 240 9.15 -18.01 16.36
N ASN A 241 9.08 -17.72 15.06
CA ASN A 241 8.48 -18.64 14.11
C ASN A 241 9.31 -19.92 14.14
N ALA A 242 8.82 -20.94 14.83
CA ALA A 242 9.24 -22.30 14.56
C ALA A 242 8.72 -22.67 13.17
N CYS A 243 9.62 -22.73 12.20
CA CYS A 243 9.42 -23.51 11.00
C CYS A 243 9.23 -24.97 11.42
N GLU A 244 8.02 -25.49 11.30
CA GLU A 244 7.83 -26.93 11.18
C GLU A 244 8.29 -27.33 9.78
N GLU A 245 9.49 -27.91 9.72
CA GLU A 245 9.90 -28.79 8.64
C GLU A 245 9.04 -30.06 8.72
N LEU A 246 8.18 -30.26 7.72
CA LEU A 246 7.59 -31.57 7.47
C LEU A 246 8.58 -32.36 6.60
N VAL A 247 9.07 -33.44 7.22
CA VAL A 247 9.70 -34.62 6.60
C VAL A 247 8.71 -35.31 5.67
#